data_AF-A0A920GEQ3-F1
#
_entry.id   AF-A0A920GEQ3-F1
#
_cell.length_a   1.000
_cell.length_b   1.000
_cell.length_c   1.000
_cell.angle_alpha   90.00
_cell.angle_beta   90.00
_cell.angle_gamma   90.00
#
_symmetry.space_group_name_H-M   'P 1'
#
loop_
_entity.id
_entity.type
_entity.pdbx_description
1 polymer ?
#
loop_
_entity_poly.entity_id
_entity_poly.type
_entity_poly.pdbx_seq_one_letter_code
_entity_poly.pdbx_strand_id
1 'polypeptide(L)'
;MKSEADFQNAKTYLMDLNRELNNMIILSPANGIIEKLYLDKGERITKNSVVGNILGMENIKLISKISQNEINNINIGDAAIVKYKDRSLLEKFQK
;
A
#
# COMPACT_ATOMS: atom_id res chain seq x y z
N MET A 1 -34.37 -32.59 11.25
CA MET A 1 -32.89 -32.56 11.27
C MET A 1 -32.29 -32.37 9.88
N LYS A 2 -32.62 -33.19 8.87
CA LYS A 2 -32.07 -33.06 7.50
C LYS A 2 -32.37 -31.72 6.80
N SER A 3 -33.62 -31.23 6.87
CA SER A 3 -34.00 -29.94 6.27
C SER A 3 -33.29 -28.73 6.86
N GLU A 4 -32.89 -28.77 8.13
CA GLU A 4 -32.14 -27.68 8.76
C GLU A 4 -30.69 -27.68 8.26
N ALA A 5 -30.07 -28.86 8.19
CA ALA A 5 -28.74 -29.01 7.61
C ALA A 5 -28.70 -28.57 6.13
N ASP A 6 -29.69 -28.97 5.34
CA ASP A 6 -29.80 -28.58 3.93
C ASP A 6 -29.99 -27.07 3.77
N PHE A 7 -30.80 -26.44 4.63
CA PHE A 7 -30.99 -25.00 4.65
C PHE A 7 -29.71 -24.25 5.02
N GLN A 8 -29.00 -24.70 6.06
CA GLN A 8 -27.72 -24.09 6.47
C GLN A 8 -26.64 -24.23 5.39
N ASN A 9 -26.59 -25.37 4.69
CA ASN A 9 -25.69 -25.57 3.55
C ASN A 9 -26.00 -24.60 2.40
N ALA A 10 -27.26 -24.49 2.00
CA ALA A 10 -27.68 -23.56 0.94
C ALA A 10 -27.39 -22.10 1.31
N LYS A 11 -27.62 -21.73 2.57
CA LYS A 11 -27.31 -20.40 3.09
C LYS A 11 -25.80 -20.10 3.06
N THR A 12 -24.98 -21.07 3.46
CA THR A 12 -23.51 -20.94 3.45
C THR A 12 -23.01 -20.75 2.02
N TYR A 13 -23.52 -21.55 1.08
CA TYR A 13 -23.19 -21.44 -0.34
C TYR A 13 -23.55 -20.07 -0.92
N LEU A 14 -24.72 -19.53 -0.57
CA LEU A 14 -25.12 -18.17 -0.96
C LEU A 14 -24.14 -17.12 -0.40
N MET A 15 -23.77 -17.24 0.89
CA MET A 15 -22.80 -16.33 1.51
C MET A 15 -21.42 -16.39 0.84
N ASP A 16 -20.98 -17.57 0.41
CA ASP A 16 -19.72 -17.74 -0.29
C ASP A 16 -19.76 -17.09 -1.67
N LEU A 17 -20.82 -17.33 -2.46
CA LEU A 17 -21.02 -16.69 -3.77
C LEU A 17 -21.08 -15.16 -3.66
N ASN A 18 -21.74 -14.64 -2.64
CA ASN A 18 -21.77 -13.18 -2.39
C ASN A 18 -20.38 -12.63 -2.05
N ARG A 19 -19.57 -13.36 -1.28
CA ARG A 19 -18.18 -12.98 -1.01
C ARG A 19 -17.33 -13.00 -2.27
N GLU A 20 -17.49 -14.02 -3.12
CA GLU A 20 -16.79 -14.09 -4.41
C GLU A 20 -17.16 -12.94 -5.34
N LEU A 21 -18.44 -12.60 -5.45
CA LEU A 21 -18.91 -11.48 -6.23
C LEU A 21 -18.31 -10.15 -5.76
N ASN A 22 -18.32 -9.91 -4.45
CA ASN A 22 -17.73 -8.69 -3.88
C ASN A 22 -16.21 -8.60 -4.14
N ASN A 23 -15.52 -9.73 -4.15
CA ASN A 23 -14.08 -9.79 -4.43
C ASN A 23 -13.73 -9.54 -5.91
N MET A 24 -14.71 -9.51 -6.83
CA MET A 24 -14.46 -9.14 -8.23
C MET A 24 -14.11 -7.66 -8.40
N ILE A 25 -14.48 -6.82 -7.44
CA ILE A 25 -14.17 -5.38 -7.43
C ILE A 25 -13.10 -5.13 -6.38
N ILE A 26 -11.89 -4.79 -6.83
CA ILE A 26 -10.78 -4.48 -5.94
C ILE A 26 -10.82 -2.98 -5.63
N LEU A 27 -11.13 -2.65 -4.39
CA LEU A 27 -11.15 -1.28 -3.87
C LEU A 27 -9.82 -0.93 -3.19
N SER A 28 -9.47 0.35 -3.19
CA SER A 28 -8.29 0.83 -2.44
C SER A 28 -8.52 0.67 -0.93
N PRO A 29 -7.55 0.12 -0.16
CA PRO A 29 -7.68 -0.01 1.29
C PRO A 29 -7.56 1.33 2.04
N ALA A 30 -6.93 2.33 1.43
CA ALA A 30 -6.70 3.65 2.04
C ALA A 30 -6.70 4.77 0.99
N ASN A 31 -6.82 6.01 1.45
CA ASN A 31 -6.66 7.19 0.61
C ASN A 31 -5.17 7.41 0.31
N GLY A 32 -4.82 7.73 -0.94
CA GLY A 32 -3.43 7.93 -1.33
C GLY A 32 -3.25 8.18 -2.83
N ILE A 33 -2.00 8.11 -3.28
CA ILE A 33 -1.63 8.22 -4.70
C ILE A 33 -1.21 6.84 -5.20
N ILE A 34 -1.64 6.46 -6.41
CA ILE A 34 -1.16 5.24 -7.05
C ILE A 34 0.31 5.44 -7.43
N GLU A 35 1.21 4.68 -6.81
CA GLU A 35 2.64 4.70 -7.14
C GLU A 35 2.88 3.92 -8.44
N LYS A 36 2.36 2.69 -8.49
CA LYS A 36 2.53 1.80 -9.62
C LYS A 36 1.37 0.82 -9.74
N LEU A 37 0.88 0.63 -10.96
CA LEU A 37 -0.02 -0.46 -11.32
C LEU A 37 0.79 -1.54 -12.02
N TYR A 38 0.65 -2.80 -11.62
CA TYR A 38 1.40 -3.92 -12.19
C TYR A 38 0.64 -4.67 -13.29
N LEU A 39 -0.64 -4.37 -13.46
CA LEU A 39 -1.53 -5.13 -14.33
C LEU A 39 -1.99 -4.30 -15.52
N ASP A 40 -2.06 -4.98 -16.66
CA ASP A 40 -2.69 -4.45 -17.85
C ASP A 40 -4.09 -5.02 -18.07
N LYS A 41 -4.89 -4.33 -18.88
CA LYS A 41 -6.24 -4.78 -19.22
C LYS A 41 -6.18 -6.10 -19.98
N GLY A 42 -6.97 -7.08 -19.54
CA GLY A 42 -7.02 -8.42 -20.14
C GLY A 42 -6.01 -9.40 -19.55
N GLU A 43 -5.18 -8.97 -18.60
CA GLU A 43 -4.28 -9.86 -17.89
C GLU A 43 -5.04 -10.78 -16.92
N ARG A 44 -4.61 -12.03 -16.85
CA ARG A 44 -5.21 -13.03 -15.94
C ARG A 44 -4.56 -12.93 -14.57
N ILE A 45 -5.37 -12.66 -13.55
CA ILE A 45 -4.93 -12.63 -12.14
C ILE A 45 -5.35 -13.88 -11.38
N THR A 46 -4.62 -14.21 -10.33
CA THR A 46 -4.99 -15.25 -9.37
C THR A 46 -5.17 -14.65 -7.98
N LYS A 47 -5.76 -15.41 -7.07
CA LYS A 47 -5.87 -15.01 -5.67
C LYS A 47 -4.46 -14.75 -5.12
N ASN A 48 -4.27 -13.58 -4.50
CA ASN A 48 -3.02 -13.05 -3.94
C ASN A 48 -2.03 -12.43 -4.96
N SER A 49 -2.40 -12.26 -6.23
CA SER A 49 -1.60 -11.44 -7.15
C SER A 49 -1.57 -9.98 -6.69
N VAL A 50 -0.37 -9.37 -6.71
CA VAL A 50 -0.21 -7.95 -6.40
C VAL A 50 -0.71 -7.12 -7.59
N VAL A 51 -1.72 -6.29 -7.35
CA VAL A 51 -2.35 -5.45 -8.38
C VAL A 51 -1.60 -4.14 -8.58
N GLY A 52 -1.15 -3.53 -7.48
CA GLY A 52 -0.49 -2.24 -7.49
C GLY A 52 -0.07 -1.79 -6.10
N ASN A 53 0.71 -0.72 -6.07
CA ASN A 53 1.14 -0.04 -4.86
C ASN A 53 0.45 1.32 -4.74
N ILE A 54 -0.02 1.61 -3.54
CA ILE A 54 -0.61 2.90 -3.19
C ILE A 54 0.28 3.54 -2.12
N LEU A 55 0.68 4.78 -2.38
CA LEU A 55 1.42 5.59 -1.44
C LEU A 55 0.44 6.36 -0.55
N GLY A 56 0.39 5.97 0.72
CA GLY A 56 -0.30 6.74 1.76
C GLY A 56 0.52 7.96 2.14
N MET A 57 -0.04 9.16 1.93
CA MET A 57 0.65 10.43 2.23
C MET A 57 0.40 10.96 3.64
N GLU A 58 -0.35 10.22 4.47
CA GLU A 58 -0.78 10.72 5.79
C GLU A 58 0.40 11.01 6.72
N ASN A 59 1.46 10.18 6.67
CA ASN A 59 2.65 10.35 7.50
C ASN A 59 3.91 10.03 6.69
N ILE A 60 4.79 11.02 6.50
CA ILE A 60 6.08 10.82 5.83
C ILE A 60 7.14 10.53 6.91
N LYS A 61 7.78 9.37 6.82
CA LYS A 61 8.90 8.99 7.69
C LYS A 61 10.22 9.12 6.94
N LEU A 62 11.15 9.90 7.50
CA LEU A 62 12.52 10.00 7.00
C LEU A 62 13.44 9.12 7.85
N ILE A 63 14.31 8.35 7.18
CA ILE A 63 15.28 7.47 7.85
C ILE A 63 16.68 7.93 7.41
N SER A 64 17.50 8.35 8.37
CA SER A 64 18.90 8.68 8.14
C SER A 64 19.79 7.62 8.77
N LYS A 65 20.92 7.32 8.12
CA LYS A 65 21.94 6.42 8.66
C LYS A 65 22.95 7.24 9.46
N ILE A 66 23.09 6.92 10.74
CA ILE A 66 24.00 7.57 11.67
C ILE A 66 25.17 6.61 11.95
N SER A 67 26.40 7.15 12.03
CA SER A 67 27.57 6.36 12.41
C SER A 67 27.54 5.94 13.88
N GLN A 68 28.14 4.80 14.23
CA GLN A 68 28.27 4.39 15.64
C GLN A 68 29.04 5.39 16.50
N ASN A 69 29.93 6.18 15.91
CA ASN A 69 30.68 7.19 16.65
C ASN A 69 29.80 8.41 17.00
N GLU A 70 28.73 8.63 16.24
CA GLU A 70 27.85 9.79 16.37
C GLU A 70 26.58 9.48 17.18
N ILE A 71 26.22 8.20 17.32
CA ILE A 71 25.01 7.78 18.04
C ILE A 71 24.99 8.24 19.51
N ASN A 72 26.17 8.36 20.13
CA ASN A 72 26.30 8.83 21.50
C ASN A 72 25.93 10.31 21.67
N ASN A 73 25.92 11.08 20.58
CA ASN A 73 25.66 12.52 20.58
C ASN A 73 24.24 12.87 20.12
N ILE A 74 23.35 11.88 19.92
CA ILE A 74 21.99 12.07 19.42
C ILE A 74 20.99 11.48 20.40
N ASN A 75 19.97 12.26 20.76
CA ASN A 75 18.91 11.87 21.67
C ASN A 75 17.53 11.97 21.01
N ILE A 76 16.58 11.18 21.53
CA ILE A 76 15.18 11.27 21.11
C ILE A 76 14.63 12.64 21.53
N GLY A 77 14.09 13.38 20.55
CA GLY A 77 13.58 14.74 20.76
C GLY A 77 14.50 15.83 20.22
N ASP A 78 15.71 15.49 19.78
CA ASP A 78 16.62 16.44 19.13
C ASP A 78 16.00 16.99 17.84
N ALA A 79 16.20 18.28 17.60
CA ALA A 79 15.70 18.95 16.41
C ALA A 79 16.45 18.46 15.16
N ALA A 80 15.70 17.99 14.17
CA ALA A 80 16.24 17.60 12.87
C ALA A 80 15.84 18.63 11.80
N ILE A 81 16.82 19.14 11.06
CA ILE A 81 16.59 20.07 9.95
C ILE A 81 16.71 19.29 8.64
N VAL A 82 15.62 19.25 7.88
CA VAL A 82 15.59 18.63 6.55
C VAL A 82 15.76 19.72 5.50
N LYS A 83 16.80 19.59 4.66
CA LYS A 83 17.00 20.46 3.49
C LYS A 83 16.75 19.65 2.23
N TYR A 84 15.76 20.04 1.45
CA TYR A 84 15.49 19.45 0.13
C TYR A 84 16.34 20.15 -0.93
N LYS A 85 17.04 19.38 -1.77
CA LYS A 85 17.74 19.91 -2.94
C LYS A 85 16.92 19.58 -4.17
N ASP A 86 16.24 20.58 -4.71
CA ASP A 86 15.48 20.42 -5.95
C ASP A 86 16.44 20.25 -7.13
N ARG A 87 16.41 19.09 -7.77
CA ARG A 87 17.29 18.75 -8.90
C ARG A 87 16.92 19.53 -10.17
N SER A 88 15.68 20.02 -10.28
CA SER A 88 15.18 20.73 -11.46
C SER A 88 15.83 22.10 -11.68
N LEU A 89 16.53 22.64 -10.67
CA LEU A 89 17.24 23.92 -10.75
C LEU A 89 18.73 23.79 -11.10
N LEU A 90 19.31 22.58 -11.07
CA LEU A 90 20.74 22.38 -11.35
C LEU A 90 21.04 22.24 -12.85
N GLU A 91 20.08 21.77 -13.64
CA GLU A 91 20.24 21.60 -15.10
C GLU A 91 20.16 22.93 -15.86
N LYS A 92 19.61 23.98 -15.25
CA LYS A 92 19.51 25.32 -15.89
C LYS A 92 20.79 26.15 -15.83
N PHE A 93 21.82 25.70 -15.08
CA PHE A 93 23.09 26.42 -14.93
C PHE A 93 24.27 25.78 -15.68
N GLN A 94 24.02 24.82 -16.57
CA GLN A 94 25.04 24.19 -17.42
C GLN A 94 24.91 24.52 -18.92
N LYS A 95 24.33 25.66 -19.28
CA LYS A 95 24.28 26.11 -20.68
C LYS A 95 24.81 27.51 -20.86
#